data_AF-A0A9W6VMT2-F1
#
_entry.id   AF-A0A9W6VMT2-F1
#
_cell.length_a   1.000
_cell.length_b   1.000
_cell.length_c   1.000
_cell.angle_alpha   90.00
_cell.angle_beta   90.00
_cell.angle_gamma   90.00
#
_symmetry.space_group_name_H-M   'P 1'
#
loop_
_entity.id
_entity.type
_entity.pdbx_description
1 polymer ?
#
loop_
_entity_poly.entity_id
_entity_poly.type
_entity_poly.pdbx_seq_one_letter_code
_entity_poly.pdbx_strand_id
1 'polypeptide(L)'
;MRHARDEVTTAVEAATRILSISGRSEPPEFENPDVSWGELASEGVWAPTRDGQRVHIGVAGAAAEDRLASVIRPSMRVFPGLETETDVIGQTTTAGVRFITVLHGPGAPEEFRFPLRLGEGLSLDPTPSGGYDVVHDRYGATVGRFYSPWGYDSLYRAIPAEYHLEGTTIVMTVRHRDADALYPVLADPHYAR
;
A
#
# COMPACT_ATOMS: atom_id res chain seq x y z
N MET A 1 20.53 0.35 -16.14
CA MET A 1 19.22 0.42 -16.84
C MET A 1 18.54 -0.93 -17.09
N ARG A 2 19.25 -2.03 -17.42
CA ARG A 2 18.61 -3.36 -17.57
C ARG A 2 18.07 -3.91 -16.23
N HIS A 3 18.91 -3.90 -15.19
CA HIS A 3 18.56 -4.39 -13.85
C HIS A 3 17.26 -3.80 -13.27
N ALA A 4 17.09 -2.47 -13.32
CA ALA A 4 15.89 -1.81 -12.81
C ALA A 4 14.61 -2.15 -13.60
N ARG A 5 14.72 -2.41 -14.91
CA ARG A 5 13.56 -2.86 -15.71
C ARG A 5 13.17 -4.29 -15.40
N ASP A 6 14.14 -5.14 -15.09
CA ASP A 6 13.92 -6.54 -14.74
C ASP A 6 13.26 -6.66 -13.36
N GLU A 7 13.69 -5.85 -12.38
CA GLU A 7 13.06 -5.75 -11.05
C GLU A 7 11.59 -5.34 -11.14
N VAL A 8 11.31 -4.26 -11.88
CA VAL A 8 9.93 -3.75 -12.01
C VAL A 8 9.03 -4.74 -12.73
N THR A 9 9.54 -5.43 -13.76
CA THR A 9 8.79 -6.49 -14.46
C THR A 9 8.46 -7.64 -13.50
N THR A 10 9.44 -8.06 -12.69
CA THR A 10 9.28 -9.13 -11.70
C THR A 10 8.22 -8.79 -10.66
N ALA A 11 8.24 -7.56 -10.13
CA ALA A 11 7.26 -7.07 -9.16
C ALA A 11 5.83 -7.11 -9.72
N VAL A 12 5.64 -6.58 -10.93
CA VAL A 12 4.33 -6.54 -11.59
C VAL A 12 3.83 -7.95 -11.89
N GLU A 13 4.68 -8.84 -12.39
CA GLU A 13 4.29 -10.22 -12.66
C GLU A 13 3.89 -10.99 -11.39
N ALA A 14 4.64 -10.81 -10.30
CA ALA A 14 4.32 -11.36 -8.99
C ALA A 14 2.94 -10.90 -8.53
N ALA A 15 2.69 -9.59 -8.60
CA ALA A 15 1.42 -8.98 -8.22
C ALA A 15 0.25 -9.48 -9.07
N THR A 16 0.39 -9.47 -10.39
CA THR A 16 -0.67 -9.89 -11.31
C THR A 16 -1.05 -11.35 -11.14
N ARG A 17 -0.08 -12.25 -10.96
CA ARG A 17 -0.36 -13.67 -10.71
C ARG A 17 -1.24 -13.87 -9.48
N ILE A 18 -0.89 -13.24 -8.36
CA ILE A 18 -1.62 -13.45 -7.10
C ILE A 18 -2.96 -12.68 -7.09
N LEU A 19 -3.03 -11.50 -7.69
CA LEU A 19 -4.28 -10.73 -7.74
C LEU A 19 -5.33 -11.34 -8.68
N SER A 20 -4.95 -11.75 -9.89
CA SER A 20 -5.87 -12.23 -10.93
C SER A 20 -6.71 -13.46 -10.54
N ILE A 21 -6.14 -14.38 -9.75
CA ILE A 21 -6.85 -15.60 -9.31
C ILE A 21 -7.73 -15.35 -8.08
N SER A 22 -7.45 -14.32 -7.28
CA SER A 22 -8.27 -13.91 -6.13
C SER A 22 -9.62 -13.24 -6.50
N GLY A 23 -10.01 -13.28 -7.78
CA GLY A 23 -11.17 -12.56 -8.32
C GLY A 23 -10.92 -11.06 -8.51
N ARG A 24 -9.69 -10.58 -8.25
CA ARG A 24 -9.24 -9.23 -8.58
C ARG A 24 -8.61 -9.30 -9.97
N SER A 25 -9.43 -9.24 -11.02
CA SER A 25 -8.97 -9.02 -12.40
C SER A 25 -7.92 -7.91 -12.44
N GLU A 26 -7.04 -7.92 -13.46
CA GLU A 26 -6.08 -6.82 -13.69
C GLU A 26 -6.78 -5.49 -13.39
N PRO A 27 -6.30 -4.74 -12.39
CA PRO A 27 -7.13 -3.73 -11.78
C PRO A 27 -7.38 -2.64 -12.84
N PRO A 28 -8.65 -2.25 -13.08
CA PRO A 28 -8.98 -1.37 -14.18
C PRO A 28 -8.16 -0.09 -14.09
N GLU A 29 -7.72 0.45 -15.23
CA GLU A 29 -7.08 1.75 -15.24
C GLU A 29 -8.12 2.80 -14.84
N PHE A 30 -7.85 3.47 -13.72
CA PHE A 30 -8.67 4.59 -13.25
C PHE A 30 -7.83 5.85 -13.26
N GLU A 31 -8.35 6.88 -13.90
CA GLU A 31 -7.93 8.23 -13.64
C GLU A 31 -8.72 8.76 -12.44
N ASN A 32 -8.00 9.24 -11.45
CA ASN A 32 -8.57 9.99 -10.33
C ASN A 32 -7.74 11.27 -10.19
N PRO A 33 -8.23 12.42 -10.70
CA PRO A 33 -7.47 13.66 -10.69
C PRO A 33 -7.24 14.19 -9.26
N ASP A 34 -8.00 13.71 -8.28
CA ASP A 34 -7.84 14.09 -6.88
C ASP A 34 -6.70 13.33 -6.19
N VAL A 35 -6.16 12.29 -6.84
CA VAL A 35 -5.00 11.53 -6.37
C VAL A 35 -3.73 12.10 -7.02
N SER A 36 -2.80 12.59 -6.20
CA SER A 36 -1.52 13.14 -6.68
C SER A 36 -0.35 12.42 -6.02
N TRP A 37 0.46 11.78 -6.84
CA TRP A 37 1.64 11.04 -6.41
C TRP A 37 2.89 11.91 -6.48
N GLY A 38 3.79 11.71 -5.53
CA GLY A 38 5.16 12.18 -5.64
C GLY A 38 5.94 11.41 -6.71
N GLU A 39 7.05 12.00 -7.14
CA GLU A 39 8.02 11.34 -8.02
C GLU A 39 8.90 10.37 -7.22
N LEU A 40 9.15 10.71 -5.96
CA LEU A 40 9.95 9.93 -5.02
C LEU A 40 9.09 9.15 -4.03
N ALA A 41 9.61 8.05 -3.49
CA ALA A 41 8.93 7.25 -2.47
C ALA A 41 8.64 8.07 -1.21
N SER A 42 9.59 8.89 -0.75
CA SER A 42 9.42 9.73 0.45
C SER A 42 8.32 10.79 0.30
N GLU A 43 8.02 11.20 -0.94
CA GLU A 43 6.96 12.15 -1.24
C GLU A 43 5.56 11.52 -1.17
N GLY A 44 5.46 10.19 -1.28
CA GLY A 44 4.23 9.43 -1.09
C GLY A 44 3.09 9.80 -2.05
N VAL A 45 1.87 9.82 -1.53
CA VAL A 45 0.66 10.15 -2.29
C VAL A 45 -0.33 10.96 -1.46
N TRP A 46 -1.02 11.87 -2.11
CA TRP A 46 -2.22 12.48 -1.56
C TRP A 46 -3.47 11.88 -2.20
N ALA A 47 -4.43 11.47 -1.36
CA ALA A 47 -5.71 10.93 -1.77
C ALA A 47 -6.87 11.76 -1.18
N PRO A 48 -8.02 11.85 -1.87
CA PRO A 48 -9.15 12.64 -1.39
C PRO A 48 -9.84 12.02 -0.18
N THR A 49 -10.60 12.83 0.54
CA THR A 49 -11.64 12.42 1.50
C THR A 49 -13.04 12.82 0.98
N ARG A 50 -14.12 12.31 1.58
CA ARG A 50 -15.51 12.62 1.15
C ARG A 50 -15.92 14.07 1.38
N ASP A 51 -15.32 14.74 2.36
CA ASP A 51 -15.56 16.13 2.70
C ASP A 51 -14.71 17.12 1.89
N GLY A 52 -13.97 16.63 0.88
CA GLY A 52 -13.17 17.46 -0.02
C GLY A 52 -11.79 17.83 0.52
N GLN A 53 -11.40 17.34 1.70
CA GLN A 53 -10.03 17.38 2.18
C GLN A 53 -9.16 16.30 1.52
N ARG A 54 -7.94 16.11 2.04
CA ARG A 54 -6.99 15.11 1.55
C ARG A 54 -6.25 14.44 2.70
N VAL A 55 -5.84 13.20 2.49
CA VAL A 55 -4.92 12.46 3.35
C VAL A 55 -3.64 12.19 2.57
N HIS A 56 -2.50 12.49 3.18
CA HIS A 56 -1.19 12.06 2.68
C HIS A 56 -0.86 10.67 3.23
N ILE A 57 -0.39 9.79 2.36
CA ILE A 57 0.09 8.45 2.70
C ILE A 57 1.52 8.35 2.19
N GLY A 58 2.48 8.27 3.11
CA GLY A 58 3.88 8.05 2.78
C GLY A 58 4.16 6.60 2.46
N VAL A 59 5.19 6.38 1.64
CA VAL A 59 5.75 5.05 1.36
C VAL A 59 7.18 5.07 1.89
N ALA A 60 7.35 4.68 3.14
CA ALA A 60 8.66 4.67 3.78
C ALA A 60 9.39 3.35 3.51
N GLY A 61 10.70 3.45 3.25
CA GLY A 61 11.61 2.31 3.24
C GLY A 61 12.92 2.66 3.92
N ALA A 62 13.74 1.65 4.22
CA ALA A 62 15.06 1.76 4.84
C ALA A 62 16.19 1.91 3.80
N ALA A 63 15.85 2.03 2.52
CA ALA A 63 16.83 2.38 1.50
C ALA A 63 17.54 3.70 1.87
N ALA A 64 18.87 3.71 1.77
CA ALA A 64 19.70 4.86 2.15
C ALA A 64 19.45 6.10 1.26
N GLU A 65 18.94 5.88 0.05
CA GLU A 65 18.60 6.90 -0.92
C GLU A 65 17.12 6.79 -1.27
N ASP A 66 16.50 7.95 -1.46
CA ASP A 66 15.11 8.03 -1.87
C ASP A 66 14.92 7.45 -3.28
N ARG A 67 13.83 6.72 -3.47
CA ARG A 67 13.60 5.91 -4.67
C ARG A 67 12.62 6.60 -5.61
N LEU A 68 13.05 6.83 -6.85
CA LEU A 68 12.14 7.26 -7.91
C LEU A 68 11.15 6.16 -8.24
N ALA A 69 9.88 6.55 -8.37
CA ALA A 69 8.83 5.65 -8.84
C ALA A 69 9.03 5.31 -10.32
N SER A 70 8.96 4.03 -10.66
CA SER A 70 8.82 3.59 -12.05
C SER A 70 7.35 3.62 -12.44
N VAL A 71 6.94 4.61 -13.24
CA VAL A 71 5.57 4.71 -13.77
C VAL A 71 5.39 3.69 -14.88
N ILE A 72 4.51 2.71 -14.65
CA ILE A 72 4.23 1.64 -15.62
C ILE A 72 2.99 1.95 -16.44
N ARG A 73 1.96 2.52 -15.81
CA ARG A 73 0.73 3.03 -16.42
C ARG A 73 0.30 4.30 -15.69
N PRO A 74 -0.61 5.13 -16.22
CA PRO A 74 -1.05 6.36 -15.55
C PRO A 74 -1.52 6.13 -14.09
N SER A 75 -2.20 5.00 -13.85
CA SER A 75 -2.70 4.62 -12.54
C SER A 75 -1.73 3.79 -11.70
N MET A 76 -0.62 3.29 -12.26
CA MET A 76 0.23 2.28 -11.61
C MET A 76 1.71 2.65 -11.66
N ARG A 77 2.35 2.61 -10.48
CA ARG A 77 3.79 2.85 -10.31
C ARG A 77 4.40 1.83 -9.36
N VAL A 78 5.69 1.57 -9.55
CA VAL A 78 6.46 0.60 -8.76
C VAL A 78 7.64 1.31 -8.08
N PHE A 79 7.83 1.01 -6.81
CA PHE A 79 8.97 1.40 -5.98
C PHE A 79 9.82 0.15 -5.74
N PRO A 80 10.75 -0.19 -6.66
CA PRO A 80 11.55 -1.41 -6.56
C PRO A 80 12.64 -1.27 -5.50
N GLY A 81 12.90 -2.34 -4.76
CA GLY A 81 13.96 -2.42 -3.75
C GLY A 81 13.85 -1.31 -2.72
N LEU A 82 12.62 -1.00 -2.30
CA LEU A 82 12.33 0.01 -1.28
C LEU A 82 12.80 -0.48 0.10
N GLU A 83 12.74 -1.79 0.30
CA GLU A 83 13.24 -2.52 1.45
C GLU A 83 13.97 -3.80 1.00
N THR A 84 14.63 -4.48 1.94
CA THR A 84 15.29 -5.77 1.64
C THR A 84 14.27 -6.76 1.08
N GLU A 85 14.56 -7.35 -0.08
CA GLU A 85 13.69 -8.30 -0.79
C GLU A 85 12.24 -7.81 -0.94
N THR A 86 12.02 -6.50 -1.01
CA THR A 86 10.68 -5.93 -0.96
C THR A 86 10.50 -4.81 -1.98
N ASP A 87 9.45 -4.95 -2.77
CA ASP A 87 8.95 -3.88 -3.65
C ASP A 87 7.59 -3.38 -3.16
N VAL A 88 7.25 -2.14 -3.52
CA VAL A 88 5.90 -1.61 -3.32
C VAL A 88 5.32 -1.17 -4.64
N ILE A 89 4.10 -1.59 -4.94
CA ILE A 89 3.33 -1.15 -6.10
C ILE A 89 2.23 -0.22 -5.61
N GLY A 90 2.22 1.01 -6.11
CA GLY A 90 1.17 2.00 -5.85
C GLY A 90 0.20 2.08 -7.02
N GLN A 91 -1.10 1.97 -6.71
CA GLN A 91 -2.18 2.07 -7.67
C GLN A 91 -3.19 3.15 -7.26
N THR A 92 -3.54 4.01 -8.21
CA THR A 92 -4.70 4.89 -8.12
C THR A 92 -6.00 4.11 -8.33
N THR A 93 -6.99 4.30 -7.46
CA THR A 93 -8.34 3.75 -7.60
C THR A 93 -9.37 4.87 -7.77
N THR A 94 -10.61 4.53 -8.13
CA THR A 94 -11.72 5.50 -8.24
C THR A 94 -11.99 6.28 -6.94
N ALA A 95 -11.69 5.68 -5.79
CA ALA A 95 -11.99 6.24 -4.48
C ALA A 95 -10.75 6.61 -3.67
N GLY A 96 -9.54 6.29 -4.12
CA GLY A 96 -8.32 6.54 -3.36
C GLY A 96 -7.12 5.83 -3.96
N VAL A 97 -6.43 5.04 -3.14
CA VAL A 97 -5.19 4.37 -3.52
C VAL A 97 -5.11 2.98 -2.94
N ARG A 98 -4.46 2.07 -3.66
CA ARG A 98 -4.05 0.75 -3.17
C ARG A 98 -2.55 0.64 -3.28
N PHE A 99 -1.94 0.11 -2.24
CA PHE A 99 -0.57 -0.35 -2.25
C PHE A 99 -0.54 -1.88 -2.23
N ILE A 100 0.47 -2.45 -2.86
CA ILE A 100 0.79 -3.87 -2.77
C ILE A 100 2.27 -3.97 -2.42
N THR A 101 2.55 -4.46 -1.23
CA THR A 101 3.89 -4.81 -0.77
C THR A 101 4.20 -6.22 -1.26
N VAL A 102 5.25 -6.37 -2.05
CA VAL A 102 5.70 -7.64 -2.65
C VAL A 102 6.94 -8.11 -1.91
N LEU A 103 6.84 -9.21 -1.18
CA LEU A 103 7.96 -9.83 -0.46
C LEU A 103 8.51 -10.95 -1.32
N HIS A 104 9.76 -10.84 -1.76
CA HIS A 104 10.38 -11.79 -2.69
C HIS A 104 10.99 -13.01 -2.02
N GLY A 105 11.25 -12.94 -0.71
CA GLY A 105 11.92 -14.01 0.02
C GLY A 105 11.90 -13.81 1.54
N PRO A 106 12.48 -14.78 2.27
CA PRO A 106 12.48 -14.79 3.74
C PRO A 106 13.32 -13.66 4.36
N GLY A 107 14.17 -13.01 3.58
CA GLY A 107 14.93 -11.83 4.02
C GLY A 107 14.07 -10.57 4.12
N ALA A 108 12.87 -10.56 3.52
CA ALA A 108 11.97 -9.41 3.59
C ALA A 108 11.54 -9.11 5.04
N PRO A 109 11.42 -7.83 5.44
CA PRO A 109 10.87 -7.45 6.74
C PRO A 109 9.47 -8.02 6.99
N GLU A 110 9.02 -7.97 8.24
CA GLU A 110 7.63 -8.30 8.59
C GLU A 110 6.82 -7.06 8.93
N GLU A 111 7.46 -5.88 9.06
CA GLU A 111 6.78 -4.62 9.37
C GLU A 111 7.01 -3.58 8.27
N PHE A 112 5.93 -2.95 7.82
CA PHE A 112 5.92 -1.94 6.76
C PHE A 112 5.19 -0.69 7.24
N ARG A 113 5.79 0.47 7.01
CA ARG A 113 5.36 1.73 7.64
C ARG A 113 4.77 2.70 6.61
N PHE A 114 3.57 3.17 6.89
CA PHE A 114 2.83 4.13 6.07
C PHE A 114 2.52 5.38 6.92
N PRO A 115 3.46 6.35 6.99
CA PRO A 115 3.24 7.57 7.76
C PRO A 115 2.13 8.39 7.11
N LEU A 116 1.20 8.89 7.92
CA LEU A 116 0.07 9.68 7.45
C LEU A 116 0.20 11.14 7.85
N ARG A 117 -0.25 12.03 6.95
CA ARG A 117 -0.61 13.41 7.30
C ARG A 117 -2.09 13.61 7.02
N LEU A 118 -2.83 13.94 8.06
CA LEU A 118 -4.27 14.16 8.00
C LEU A 118 -4.57 15.65 7.86
N GLY A 119 -5.69 15.97 7.22
CA GLY A 119 -6.24 17.32 7.19
C GLY A 119 -6.62 17.84 8.59
N GLU A 120 -6.89 19.13 8.70
CA GLU A 120 -7.27 19.74 9.97
C GLU A 120 -8.60 19.15 10.47
N GLY A 121 -8.63 18.75 11.75
CA GLY A 121 -9.81 18.14 12.37
C GLY A 121 -10.11 16.72 11.87
N LEU A 122 -9.16 16.07 11.19
CA LEU A 122 -9.24 14.65 10.84
C LEU A 122 -8.44 13.79 11.80
N SER A 123 -9.01 12.66 12.20
CA SER A 123 -8.42 11.66 13.09
C SER A 123 -8.61 10.24 12.54
N LEU A 124 -7.96 9.25 13.17
CA LEU A 124 -8.09 7.83 12.82
C LEU A 124 -8.78 7.08 13.95
N ASP A 125 -9.90 6.44 13.63
CA ASP A 125 -10.64 5.58 14.54
C ASP A 125 -10.49 4.11 14.13
N PRO A 126 -10.06 3.21 15.04
CA PRO A 126 -9.92 1.80 14.72
C PRO A 126 -11.28 1.16 14.46
N THR A 127 -11.35 0.28 13.45
CA THR A 127 -12.57 -0.47 13.13
C THR A 127 -12.51 -1.89 13.68
N PRO A 128 -13.65 -2.52 14.03
CA PRO A 128 -13.67 -3.92 14.49
C PRO A 128 -13.11 -4.93 13.49
N SER A 129 -13.01 -4.58 12.20
CA SER A 129 -12.40 -5.42 11.17
C SER A 129 -10.87 -5.34 11.14
N GLY A 130 -10.23 -4.48 11.95
CA GLY A 130 -8.77 -4.30 11.96
C GLY A 130 -8.25 -3.25 10.98
N GLY A 131 -9.13 -2.35 10.49
CA GLY A 131 -8.76 -1.18 9.69
C GLY A 131 -8.88 0.12 10.49
N TYR A 132 -8.86 1.25 9.80
CA TYR A 132 -9.07 2.58 10.41
C TYR A 132 -10.03 3.42 9.57
N ASP A 133 -10.98 4.08 10.23
CA ASP A 133 -11.79 5.14 9.64
C ASP A 133 -11.06 6.47 9.78
N VAL A 134 -11.04 7.26 8.72
CA VAL A 134 -10.67 8.68 8.78
C VAL A 134 -11.94 9.43 9.15
N VAL A 135 -11.96 10.03 10.32
CA VAL A 135 -13.15 10.69 10.89
C VAL A 135 -12.90 12.18 11.01
N HIS A 136 -13.93 12.98 10.73
CA HIS A 136 -13.87 14.41 10.99
C HIS A 136 -14.41 14.72 12.40
N ASP A 137 -13.55 15.23 13.27
CA ASP A 137 -13.80 15.38 14.71
C ASP A 137 -15.03 16.26 15.02
N ARG A 138 -15.21 17.35 14.26
CA ARG A 138 -16.33 18.29 14.47
C ARG A 138 -17.72 17.65 14.34
N TYR A 139 -17.89 16.69 13.43
CA TYR A 139 -19.21 16.11 13.10
C TYR A 139 -19.25 14.59 13.17
N GLY A 140 -18.15 13.93 13.55
CA GLY A 140 -18.06 12.48 13.76
C GLY A 140 -18.32 11.64 12.51
N ALA A 141 -18.17 12.23 11.31
CA ALA A 141 -18.44 11.54 10.06
C ALA A 141 -17.20 10.84 9.53
N THR A 142 -17.34 9.60 9.08
CA THR A 142 -16.30 8.88 8.34
C THR A 142 -16.15 9.46 6.93
N VAL A 143 -15.01 10.12 6.69
CA VAL A 143 -14.66 10.77 5.41
C VAL A 143 -13.62 10.00 4.59
N GLY A 144 -13.11 8.90 5.12
CA GLY A 144 -12.20 7.97 4.45
C GLY A 144 -12.04 6.69 5.25
N ARG A 145 -11.41 5.68 4.66
CA ARG A 145 -11.15 4.39 5.32
C ARG A 145 -9.89 3.74 4.78
N PHE A 146 -9.07 3.25 5.71
CA PHE A 146 -8.08 2.21 5.49
C PHE A 146 -8.74 0.86 5.80
N TYR A 147 -8.89 0.03 4.78
CA TYR A 147 -9.47 -1.30 4.94
C TYR A 147 -8.53 -2.21 5.71
N SER A 148 -9.08 -3.21 6.39
CA SER A 148 -8.27 -4.25 7.04
C SER A 148 -7.25 -4.85 6.06
N PRO A 149 -5.99 -5.04 6.47
CA PRO A 149 -5.00 -5.60 5.59
C PRO A 149 -5.33 -7.05 5.26
N TRP A 150 -4.81 -7.52 4.14
CA TRP A 150 -4.74 -8.94 3.83
C TRP A 150 -3.33 -9.31 3.39
N GLY A 151 -2.99 -10.59 3.52
CA GLY A 151 -1.74 -11.17 3.04
C GLY A 151 -2.00 -12.50 2.30
N TYR A 152 -1.31 -12.75 1.19
CA TYR A 152 -1.34 -14.03 0.49
C TYR A 152 0.03 -14.42 -0.04
N ASP A 153 0.34 -15.71 0.02
CA ASP A 153 1.55 -16.29 -0.56
C ASP A 153 1.34 -16.70 -2.03
N SER A 154 2.38 -17.27 -2.65
CA SER A 154 2.32 -17.67 -4.07
C SER A 154 1.43 -18.87 -4.37
N LEU A 155 0.98 -19.60 -3.35
CA LEU A 155 -0.07 -20.62 -3.44
C LEU A 155 -1.45 -20.11 -2.98
N TYR A 156 -1.61 -18.79 -2.83
CA TYR A 156 -2.86 -18.16 -2.39
C TYR A 156 -3.29 -18.56 -0.97
N ARG A 157 -2.35 -19.03 -0.16
CA ARG A 157 -2.61 -19.30 1.26
C ARG A 157 -2.61 -17.96 1.99
N ALA A 158 -3.61 -17.76 2.84
CA ALA A 158 -3.72 -16.55 3.63
C ALA A 158 -2.52 -16.44 4.58
N ILE A 159 -1.85 -15.29 4.54
CA ILE A 159 -0.79 -14.93 5.46
C ILE A 159 -1.36 -13.89 6.44
N PRO A 160 -1.22 -14.09 7.76
CA PRO A 160 -1.70 -13.12 8.73
C PRO A 160 -1.08 -11.75 8.48
N ALA A 161 -1.93 -10.76 8.27
CA ALA A 161 -1.57 -9.36 8.16
C ALA A 161 -2.44 -8.55 9.11
N GLU A 162 -1.85 -7.59 9.82
CA GLU A 162 -2.56 -6.76 10.81
C GLU A 162 -2.00 -5.34 10.82
N TYR A 163 -2.82 -4.38 11.22
CA TYR A 163 -2.36 -3.01 11.45
C TYR A 163 -2.24 -2.69 12.93
N HIS A 164 -1.24 -1.88 13.25
CA HIS A 164 -1.16 -1.10 14.48
C HIS A 164 -0.85 0.37 14.15
N LEU A 165 -1.16 1.28 15.07
CA LEU A 165 -0.94 2.71 14.90
C LEU A 165 0.16 3.21 15.83
N GLU A 166 1.21 3.80 15.27
CA GLU A 166 2.27 4.48 16.01
C GLU A 166 2.23 5.98 15.71
N GLY A 167 1.63 6.76 16.62
CA GLY A 167 1.35 8.18 16.37
C GLY A 167 0.38 8.33 15.20
N THR A 168 0.85 8.86 14.07
CA THR A 168 0.08 8.95 12.82
C THR A 168 0.56 7.97 11.74
N THR A 169 1.36 6.96 12.11
CA THR A 169 1.88 5.95 11.18
C THR A 169 1.08 4.67 11.29
N ILE A 170 0.48 4.22 10.19
CA ILE A 170 -0.04 2.85 10.10
C ILE A 170 1.16 1.93 9.90
N VAL A 171 1.36 1.00 10.82
CA VAL A 171 2.33 -0.09 10.72
C VAL A 171 1.56 -1.35 10.33
N MET A 172 1.91 -1.92 9.18
CA MET A 172 1.41 -3.22 8.75
C MET A 172 2.41 -4.31 9.11
N THR A 173 1.97 -5.27 9.92
CA THR A 173 2.74 -6.48 10.20
C THR A 173 2.23 -7.61 9.31
N VAL A 174 3.12 -8.28 8.57
CA VAL A 174 2.86 -9.45 7.72
C VAL A 174 3.68 -10.62 8.26
N ARG A 175 3.03 -11.59 8.92
CA ARG A 175 3.72 -12.70 9.60
C ARG A 175 4.03 -13.84 8.63
N HIS A 176 4.87 -13.57 7.65
CA HIS A 176 5.18 -14.51 6.57
C HIS A 176 6.20 -15.59 6.98
N ARG A 177 7.09 -15.29 7.93
CA ARG A 177 8.14 -16.24 8.34
C ARG A 177 7.60 -17.36 9.20
N ASP A 178 6.74 -17.02 10.15
CA ASP A 178 6.10 -17.99 11.05
C ASP A 178 4.99 -18.82 10.37
N ALA A 179 4.63 -18.47 9.13
CA ALA A 179 3.55 -19.09 8.36
C ALA A 179 4.02 -20.09 7.29
N ASP A 180 5.31 -20.45 7.25
CA ASP A 180 5.91 -21.28 6.19
C ASP A 180 5.51 -20.79 4.78
N ALA A 181 5.51 -19.47 4.59
CA ALA A 181 5.00 -18.84 3.38
C ALA A 181 5.86 -19.19 2.15
N LEU A 182 5.20 -19.33 1.00
CA LEU A 182 5.88 -19.46 -0.28
C LEU A 182 5.90 -18.12 -1.01
N TYR A 183 7.07 -17.73 -1.47
CA TYR A 183 7.27 -16.42 -2.06
C TYR A 183 6.88 -16.40 -3.55
N PRO A 184 6.48 -15.25 -4.11
CA PRO A 184 6.31 -13.98 -3.40
C PRO A 184 5.08 -13.97 -2.48
N VAL A 185 5.17 -13.24 -1.38
CA VAL A 185 4.03 -12.88 -0.52
C VAL A 185 3.58 -11.47 -0.87
N LEU A 186 2.27 -11.26 -0.98
CA LEU A 186 1.66 -9.95 -1.19
C LEU A 186 0.87 -9.52 0.03
N ALA A 187 0.95 -8.24 0.38
CA ALA A 187 0.09 -7.63 1.39
C ALA A 187 -0.24 -6.18 1.05
N ASP A 188 -1.37 -5.65 1.52
CA ASP A 188 -1.83 -4.30 1.20
C ASP A 188 -1.77 -3.31 2.37
N PRO A 189 -1.67 -2.02 2.03
CA PRO A 189 -2.82 -1.21 2.40
C PRO A 189 -3.70 -0.72 1.25
N HIS A 190 -5.00 -0.61 1.52
CA HIS A 190 -5.98 -0.01 0.63
C HIS A 190 -6.75 1.11 1.35
N TYR A 191 -6.71 2.30 0.75
CA TYR A 191 -7.43 3.49 1.20
C TYR A 191 -8.51 3.90 0.19
N ALA A 192 -9.70 4.24 0.69
CA ALA A 192 -10.77 4.85 -0.10
C ALA A 192 -11.48 5.96 0.70
N ARG A 193 -11.91 7.01 0.00
CA ARG A 193 -12.77 8.06 0.55
C ARG A 193 -14.16 7.54 0.89
#